data_AF-A0A0C2C117-F1
#
_entry.id   AF-A0A0C2C117-F1
#
_cell.length_a   1.000
_cell.length_b   1.000
_cell.length_c   1.000
_cell.angle_alpha   90.00
_cell.angle_beta   90.00
_cell.angle_gamma   90.00
#
_symmetry.space_group_name_H-M   'P 1'
#
loop_
_entity.id
_entity.type
_entity.pdbx_description
1 polymer ?
#
loop_
_entity_poly.entity_id
_entity_poly.type
_entity_poly.pdbx_seq_one_letter_code
_entity_poly.pdbx_strand_id
1 'polypeptide(L)'
;MGSLKQDRWYLYTYHVPQPVTKLADHTLEILMTDLDEDVLHTFTKDACENGKDCTERAGINRIVPKGTLIHEELFDPCGYSMNAFLPDSDHYATIHVTPEKEFSFASFETNQDLVCLYKQTKEVIKCFRSFSPGKLLMTVFANDSSTKGRDAQQQLWDRELPGYKRTNVQFVRLEVCLVCCDFLTRAGVLKSSYVVDNVPAAVSEKQDAAARLITKYEGVSACH
;
A
#
# COMPACT_ATOMS: atom_id res chain seq x y z
N MET A 1 -15.27 -2.91 2.57
CA MET A 1 -14.27 -3.49 3.51
C MET A 1 -13.88 -2.43 4.54
N GLY A 2 -13.55 -2.83 5.76
CA GLY A 2 -13.28 -1.94 6.89
C GLY A 2 -14.42 -1.92 7.93
N SER A 3 -14.24 -1.14 9.00
CA SER A 3 -15.23 -0.98 10.08
C SER A 3 -16.26 0.09 9.72
N LEU A 4 -17.54 -0.10 10.09
CA LEU A 4 -18.62 0.86 9.81
C LEU A 4 -18.41 2.25 10.44
N LYS A 5 -17.56 2.37 11.47
CA LYS A 5 -17.31 3.62 12.21
C LYS A 5 -15.95 4.24 11.92
N GLN A 6 -15.18 3.67 10.99
CA GLN A 6 -13.82 4.10 10.66
C GLN A 6 -13.65 4.16 9.13
N ASP A 7 -12.40 4.30 8.70
CA ASP A 7 -11.99 4.28 7.30
C ASP A 7 -12.47 3.00 6.61
N ARG A 8 -12.91 3.15 5.36
CA ARG A 8 -13.55 2.09 4.57
C ARG A 8 -13.09 2.16 3.13
N TRP A 9 -13.01 0.97 2.55
CA TRP A 9 -12.77 0.80 1.12
C TRP A 9 -14.01 0.15 0.49
N TYR A 10 -14.61 0.83 -0.49
CA TYR A 10 -15.84 0.36 -1.14
C TYR A 10 -15.49 -0.28 -2.47
N LEU A 11 -15.98 -1.50 -2.68
CA LEU A 11 -15.83 -2.23 -3.93
C LEU A 11 -17.18 -2.41 -4.59
N TYR A 12 -17.27 -1.99 -5.84
CA TYR A 12 -18.30 -2.43 -6.75
C TYR A 12 -17.63 -3.21 -7.87
N THR A 13 -18.08 -4.43 -8.12
CA THR A 13 -17.57 -5.28 -9.19
C THR A 13 -18.73 -5.94 -9.90
N TYR A 14 -18.56 -6.17 -11.20
CA TYR A 14 -19.55 -6.85 -12.02
C TYR A 14 -19.11 -8.29 -12.28
N HIS A 15 -20.02 -9.21 -12.03
CA HIS A 15 -19.78 -10.63 -12.24
C HIS A 15 -20.37 -11.06 -13.58
N VAL A 16 -19.48 -11.46 -14.49
CA VAL A 16 -19.80 -12.23 -15.68
C VAL A 16 -18.95 -13.49 -15.62
N PRO A 17 -19.50 -14.67 -15.93
CA PRO A 17 -18.69 -15.86 -16.16
C PRO A 17 -17.70 -15.57 -17.30
N GLN A 18 -16.49 -15.15 -16.96
CA GLN A 18 -15.42 -14.97 -17.93
C GLN A 18 -14.64 -16.28 -18.03
N PRO A 19 -14.07 -16.61 -19.21
CA PRO A 19 -13.07 -17.66 -19.28
C PRO A 19 -11.98 -17.33 -18.25
N VAL A 20 -11.60 -18.32 -17.43
CA VAL A 20 -10.52 -18.15 -16.46
C VAL A 20 -9.28 -17.68 -17.22
N THR A 21 -8.92 -16.41 -17.06
CA THR A 21 -7.68 -15.89 -17.64
C THR A 21 -6.51 -16.57 -16.94
N LYS A 22 -5.59 -17.13 -17.74
CA LYS A 22 -4.35 -17.70 -17.23
C LYS A 22 -3.27 -16.64 -16.98
N LEU A 23 -3.53 -15.38 -17.37
CA LEU A 23 -2.58 -14.30 -17.13
C LEU A 23 -2.59 -13.96 -15.64
N ALA A 24 -1.41 -13.92 -15.03
CA ALA A 24 -1.27 -13.43 -13.67
C ALA A 24 -1.59 -11.93 -13.62
N ASP A 25 -2.46 -11.54 -12.70
CA ASP A 25 -2.83 -10.14 -12.51
C ASP A 25 -3.01 -9.83 -11.02
N HIS A 26 -2.53 -8.67 -10.62
CA HIS A 26 -2.68 -8.13 -9.29
C HIS A 26 -2.61 -6.60 -9.32
N THR A 27 -3.17 -5.99 -8.28
CA THR A 27 -3.08 -4.54 -8.07
C THR A 27 -2.83 -4.30 -6.60
N LEU A 28 -1.79 -3.53 -6.29
CA LEU A 28 -1.53 -2.99 -4.96
C LEU A 28 -1.95 -1.53 -4.95
N GLU A 29 -2.84 -1.14 -4.04
CA GLU A 29 -3.10 0.26 -3.71
C GLU A 29 -2.63 0.55 -2.28
N ILE A 30 -2.05 1.72 -2.05
CA ILE A 30 -1.65 2.24 -0.75
C ILE A 30 -2.20 3.66 -0.64
N LEU A 31 -3.17 3.85 0.24
CA LEU A 31 -3.78 5.14 0.54
C LEU A 31 -3.24 5.63 1.88
N MET A 32 -2.76 6.87 1.90
CA MET A 32 -2.03 7.49 2.99
C MET A 32 -2.71 8.79 3.39
N THR A 33 -2.98 8.95 4.68
CA THR A 33 -3.56 10.18 5.27
C THR A 33 -2.80 10.56 6.53
N ASP A 34 -3.08 11.75 7.05
CA ASP A 34 -2.37 12.33 8.19
C ASP A 34 -0.85 12.39 7.91
N LEU A 35 -0.50 12.96 6.76
CA LEU A 35 0.88 13.08 6.28
C LEU A 35 1.61 14.21 7.02
N ASP A 36 2.93 14.10 7.06
CA ASP A 36 3.78 15.05 7.75
C ASP A 36 4.05 16.32 6.92
N GLU A 37 3.95 17.48 7.56
CA GLU A 37 4.08 18.80 6.90
C GLU A 37 5.41 18.98 6.17
N ASP A 38 6.52 18.51 6.75
CA ASP A 38 7.84 18.67 6.12
C ASP A 38 7.92 17.87 4.80
N VAL A 39 7.23 16.73 4.73
CA VAL A 39 7.14 15.93 3.51
C VAL A 39 6.19 16.58 2.51
N LEU A 40 5.03 17.04 2.96
CA LEU A 40 4.02 17.68 2.12
C LEU A 40 4.57 18.95 1.44
N HIS A 41 5.41 19.70 2.15
CA HIS A 41 6.09 20.87 1.60
C HIS A 41 6.90 20.53 0.34
N THR A 42 7.45 19.32 0.20
CA THR A 42 8.19 18.90 -1.01
C THR A 42 7.31 18.88 -2.27
N PHE A 43 5.98 18.90 -2.13
CA PHE A 43 5.03 18.85 -3.24
C PHE A 43 4.36 20.22 -3.50
N THR A 44 5.06 21.32 -3.22
CA THR A 44 4.62 22.69 -3.50
C THR A 44 5.56 23.39 -4.49
N LYS A 45 5.07 24.42 -5.19
CA LYS A 45 5.90 25.29 -6.05
C LYS A 45 6.92 26.11 -5.27
N ASP A 46 6.69 26.31 -3.97
CA ASP A 46 7.64 27.01 -3.09
C ASP A 46 8.87 26.15 -2.80
N ALA A 47 8.70 24.83 -2.75
CA ALA A 47 9.79 23.91 -2.46
C ALA A 47 10.49 23.42 -3.72
N CYS A 48 9.75 23.06 -4.77
CA CYS A 48 10.26 22.36 -5.93
C CYS A 48 9.97 23.11 -7.23
N GLU A 49 10.91 23.07 -8.16
CA GLU A 49 10.79 23.79 -9.43
C GLU A 49 9.74 23.16 -10.36
N ASN A 50 9.68 21.83 -10.38
CA ASN A 50 8.82 21.04 -11.27
C ASN A 50 8.62 19.63 -10.71
N GLY A 51 7.79 18.82 -11.40
CA GLY A 51 7.49 17.45 -10.98
C GLY A 51 8.73 16.57 -10.85
N LYS A 52 9.73 16.73 -11.72
CA LYS A 52 10.95 15.91 -11.69
C LYS A 52 11.76 16.17 -10.42
N ASP A 53 11.87 17.43 -10.02
CA ASP A 53 12.51 17.81 -8.75
C ASP A 53 11.77 17.21 -7.55
N CYS A 54 10.42 17.26 -7.53
CA CYS A 54 9.62 16.56 -6.51
C CYS A 54 9.92 15.05 -6.49
N THR A 55 9.92 14.39 -7.66
CA THR A 55 10.18 12.96 -7.81
C THR A 55 11.53 12.56 -7.21
N GLU A 56 12.58 13.33 -7.51
CA GLU A 56 13.94 13.06 -7.04
C GLU A 56 14.10 13.32 -5.54
N ARG A 57 13.56 14.44 -5.03
CA ARG A 57 13.67 14.84 -3.62
C ARG A 57 12.87 13.95 -2.68
N ALA A 58 11.67 13.53 -3.09
CA ALA A 58 10.85 12.59 -2.34
C ALA A 58 11.37 11.14 -2.45
N GLY A 59 12.32 10.87 -3.35
CA GLY A 59 12.86 9.53 -3.59
C GLY A 59 11.91 8.60 -4.36
N ILE A 60 10.88 9.15 -5.01
CA ILE A 60 9.90 8.41 -5.81
C ILE A 60 10.58 7.68 -6.98
N ASN A 61 11.65 8.26 -7.56
CA ASN A 61 12.44 7.61 -8.60
C ASN A 61 13.08 6.27 -8.19
N ARG A 62 13.09 5.91 -6.89
CA ARG A 62 13.68 4.68 -6.37
C ARG A 62 12.67 3.56 -6.11
N ILE A 63 11.36 3.84 -6.23
CA ILE A 63 10.31 2.85 -5.90
C ILE A 63 9.91 1.99 -7.11
N VAL A 64 10.15 2.49 -8.33
CA VAL A 64 9.81 1.79 -9.57
C VAL A 64 11.01 1.03 -10.15
N PRO A 65 10.79 -0.07 -10.88
CA PRO A 65 11.86 -0.83 -11.53
C PRO A 65 12.72 0.03 -12.47
N LYS A 66 13.99 -0.35 -12.64
CA LYS A 66 14.89 0.30 -13.60
C LYS A 66 14.32 0.18 -15.02
N GLY A 67 14.37 1.27 -15.78
CA GLY A 67 13.84 1.33 -17.15
C GLY A 67 12.38 1.77 -17.23
N THR A 68 11.71 1.95 -16.09
CA THR A 68 10.38 2.57 -16.04
C THR A 68 10.47 4.03 -16.49
N LEU A 69 9.59 4.43 -17.40
CA LEU A 69 9.42 5.82 -17.81
C LEU A 69 8.47 6.50 -16.83
N ILE A 70 8.88 7.64 -16.27
CA ILE A 70 8.07 8.44 -15.35
C ILE A 70 7.63 9.71 -16.08
N HIS A 71 6.34 10.01 -15.99
CA HIS A 71 5.76 11.29 -16.38
C HIS A 71 5.14 11.93 -15.14
N GLU A 72 5.53 13.16 -14.85
CA GLU A 72 5.31 13.82 -13.56
C GLU A 72 4.84 15.25 -13.75
N GLU A 73 3.94 15.69 -12.87
CA GLU A 73 3.35 17.02 -12.89
C GLU A 73 3.34 17.60 -11.46
N LEU A 74 3.80 18.84 -11.33
CA LEU A 74 3.71 19.64 -10.09
C LEU A 74 2.71 20.76 -10.34
N PHE A 75 1.56 20.65 -9.70
CA PHE A 75 0.45 21.59 -9.81
C PHE A 75 0.75 22.91 -9.09
N ASP A 76 -0.06 23.92 -9.41
CA ASP A 76 0.03 25.27 -8.86
C ASP A 76 -1.20 25.54 -7.95
N PRO A 77 -1.01 26.07 -6.72
CA PRO A 77 0.28 26.37 -6.07
C PRO A 77 0.99 25.13 -5.50
N CYS A 78 0.28 24.01 -5.38
CA CYS A 78 0.80 22.77 -4.83
C CYS A 78 0.01 21.57 -5.36
N GLY A 79 0.53 20.37 -5.08
CA GLY A 79 -0.03 19.10 -5.55
C GLY A 79 0.91 18.42 -6.52
N TYR A 80 0.93 17.10 -6.50
CA TYR A 80 1.82 16.33 -7.37
C TYR A 80 1.11 15.09 -7.91
N SER A 81 1.39 14.76 -9.16
CA SER A 81 0.96 13.51 -9.79
C SER A 81 2.10 12.93 -10.60
N MET A 82 2.19 11.61 -10.64
CA MET A 82 3.02 10.93 -11.63
C MET A 82 2.36 9.65 -12.11
N ASN A 83 2.65 9.30 -13.35
CA ASN A 83 2.40 7.99 -13.92
C ASN A 83 3.74 7.39 -14.34
N ALA A 84 3.90 6.10 -14.09
CA ALA A 84 5.06 5.33 -14.46
C ALA A 84 4.61 4.17 -15.34
N PHE A 85 5.34 3.91 -16.42
CA PHE A 85 5.07 2.78 -17.31
C PHE A 85 6.38 2.10 -17.67
N LEU A 86 6.42 0.77 -17.61
CA LEU A 86 7.57 -0.01 -18.02
C LEU A 86 7.39 -0.46 -19.49
N PRO A 87 8.26 -0.03 -20.42
CA PRO A 87 8.19 -0.42 -21.82
C PRO A 87 8.14 -1.94 -22.01
N ASP A 88 7.44 -2.39 -23.06
CA ASP A 88 7.27 -3.80 -23.44
C ASP A 88 6.59 -4.68 -22.36
N SER A 89 5.82 -4.04 -21.47
CA SER A 89 4.99 -4.71 -20.47
C SER A 89 3.66 -3.98 -20.28
N ASP A 90 2.78 -4.53 -19.44
CA ASP A 90 1.56 -3.88 -18.94
C ASP A 90 1.75 -3.27 -17.55
N HIS A 91 3.00 -3.21 -17.06
CA HIS A 91 3.29 -2.71 -15.73
C HIS A 91 3.23 -1.19 -15.65
N TYR A 92 2.43 -0.69 -14.70
CA TYR A 92 2.31 0.72 -14.38
C TYR A 92 2.52 0.98 -12.89
N ALA A 93 2.79 2.24 -12.56
CA ALA A 93 2.57 2.76 -11.22
C ALA A 93 2.01 4.18 -11.31
N THR A 94 1.28 4.64 -10.31
CA THR A 94 0.84 6.02 -10.22
C THR A 94 0.88 6.53 -8.79
N ILE A 95 1.18 7.82 -8.62
CA ILE A 95 1.12 8.53 -7.34
C ILE A 95 0.34 9.81 -7.55
N HIS A 96 -0.54 10.11 -6.59
CA HIS A 96 -1.20 11.41 -6.45
C HIS A 96 -1.00 11.91 -5.02
N VAL A 97 -0.66 13.19 -4.87
CA VAL A 97 -0.44 13.86 -3.58
C VAL A 97 -1.24 15.15 -3.51
N THR A 98 -2.01 15.28 -2.44
CA THR A 98 -2.73 16.48 -1.99
C THR A 98 -2.04 16.98 -0.70
N PRO A 99 -1.17 18.00 -0.79
CA PRO A 99 -0.28 18.39 0.30
C PRO A 99 -0.88 19.33 1.35
N GLU A 100 -2.13 19.75 1.19
CA GLU A 100 -2.82 20.60 2.14
C GLU A 100 -2.93 19.91 3.51
N LYS A 101 -2.42 20.57 4.54
CA LYS A 101 -2.27 20.00 5.89
C LYS A 101 -3.58 19.48 6.47
N GLU A 102 -4.67 20.23 6.28
CA GLU A 102 -5.98 19.96 6.87
C GLU A 102 -6.64 18.69 6.32
N PHE A 103 -6.27 18.28 5.12
CA PHE A 103 -6.87 17.13 4.41
C PHE A 103 -5.82 16.38 3.58
N SER A 104 -4.61 16.27 4.13
CA SER A 104 -3.48 15.69 3.43
C SER A 104 -3.75 14.25 3.00
N PHE A 105 -3.42 13.97 1.74
CA PHE A 105 -3.66 12.67 1.13
C PHE A 105 -2.56 12.32 0.14
N ALA A 106 -2.16 11.06 0.13
CA ALA A 106 -1.33 10.50 -0.93
C ALA A 106 -1.80 9.09 -1.28
N SER A 107 -1.69 8.74 -2.55
CA SER A 107 -1.98 7.39 -3.04
C SER A 107 -0.80 6.86 -3.83
N PHE A 108 -0.62 5.54 -3.79
CA PHE A 108 0.24 4.80 -4.70
C PHE A 108 -0.55 3.59 -5.21
N GLU A 109 -0.51 3.35 -6.51
CA GLU A 109 -1.13 2.19 -7.13
C GLU A 109 -0.17 1.57 -8.14
N THR A 110 -0.13 0.23 -8.22
CA THR A 110 0.68 -0.49 -9.21
C THR A 110 0.20 -1.93 -9.44
N ASN A 111 0.49 -2.46 -10.64
CA ASN A 111 0.42 -3.89 -10.95
C ASN A 111 1.81 -4.52 -11.18
N GLN A 112 2.90 -3.81 -10.86
CA GLN A 112 4.27 -4.29 -11.08
C GLN A 112 4.56 -5.61 -10.35
N ASP A 113 5.33 -6.50 -10.99
CA ASP A 113 5.64 -7.83 -10.45
C ASP A 113 7.16 -8.11 -10.31
N LEU A 114 8.00 -7.19 -10.80
CA LEU A 114 9.46 -7.30 -10.84
C LEU A 114 10.12 -7.08 -9.47
N VAL A 115 9.39 -6.48 -8.53
CA VAL A 115 9.84 -6.22 -7.16
C VAL A 115 8.86 -6.89 -6.21
N CYS A 116 9.34 -7.40 -5.07
CA CYS A 116 8.47 -7.88 -4.02
C CYS A 116 7.56 -6.73 -3.54
N LEU A 117 6.24 -6.86 -3.72
CA LEU A 117 5.24 -5.84 -3.38
C LEU A 117 5.32 -5.39 -1.91
N TYR A 118 5.64 -6.29 -0.98
CA TYR A 118 5.86 -5.92 0.42
C TYR A 118 7.11 -5.04 0.61
N LYS A 119 8.19 -5.32 -0.13
CA LYS A 119 9.38 -4.45 -0.14
C LYS A 119 9.06 -3.10 -0.79
N GLN A 120 8.35 -3.10 -1.91
CA GLN A 120 7.91 -1.88 -2.59
C GLN A 120 7.01 -1.01 -1.70
N THR A 121 6.05 -1.61 -1.00
CA THR A 121 5.20 -0.94 0.01
C THR A 121 6.04 -0.19 1.03
N LYS A 122 7.09 -0.82 1.56
CA LYS A 122 7.98 -0.15 2.52
C LYS A 122 8.69 1.03 1.89
N GLU A 123 9.21 0.92 0.66
CA GLU A 123 9.89 2.02 -0.04
C GLU A 123 8.94 3.17 -0.36
N VAL A 124 7.70 2.89 -0.78
CA VAL A 124 6.65 3.92 -0.97
C VAL A 124 6.43 4.69 0.33
N ILE A 125 6.25 4.00 1.46
CA ILE A 125 6.10 4.66 2.76
C ILE A 125 7.35 5.49 3.10
N LYS A 126 8.55 5.09 2.62
CA LYS A 126 9.77 5.88 2.84
C LYS A 126 9.81 7.21 2.09
N CYS A 127 9.05 7.36 1.02
CA CYS A 127 8.92 8.65 0.33
C CYS A 127 8.14 9.67 1.18
N PHE A 128 7.33 9.22 2.14
CA PHE A 128 6.43 10.04 2.95
C PHE A 128 6.87 10.16 4.43
N ARG A 129 8.17 10.07 4.70
CA ARG A 129 8.67 9.46 5.94
C ARG A 129 9.31 10.34 7.00
N SER A 130 9.32 11.67 6.91
CA SER A 130 9.84 12.48 8.04
C SER A 130 9.20 12.06 9.37
N PHE A 131 7.90 11.70 9.35
CA PHE A 131 7.24 11.01 10.47
C PHE A 131 6.37 9.80 10.08
N SER A 132 6.38 9.37 8.81
CA SER A 132 5.48 8.34 8.22
C SER A 132 3.98 8.75 8.27
N PRO A 133 3.17 8.37 7.27
CA PRO A 133 1.71 8.60 7.30
C PRO A 133 1.07 8.20 8.64
N GLY A 134 0.15 9.00 9.15
CA GLY A 134 -0.57 8.67 10.38
C GLY A 134 -1.50 7.45 10.21
N LYS A 135 -2.06 7.26 9.01
CA LYS A 135 -2.86 6.09 8.66
C LYS A 135 -2.54 5.57 7.26
N LEU A 136 -2.65 4.26 7.11
CA LEU A 136 -2.54 3.52 5.87
C LEU A 136 -3.79 2.68 5.65
N LEU A 137 -4.30 2.69 4.42
CA LEU A 137 -5.24 1.71 3.92
C LEU A 137 -4.61 1.08 2.68
N MET A 138 -4.34 -0.21 2.73
CA MET A 138 -3.76 -0.94 1.61
C MET A 138 -4.75 -1.96 1.07
N THR A 139 -4.80 -2.10 -0.25
CA THR A 139 -5.54 -3.18 -0.92
C THR A 139 -4.58 -3.98 -1.77
N VAL A 140 -4.81 -5.29 -1.84
CA VAL A 140 -4.15 -6.16 -2.81
C VAL A 140 -5.20 -7.01 -3.49
N PHE A 141 -5.45 -6.72 -4.76
CA PHE A 141 -6.17 -7.56 -5.69
C PHE A 141 -5.20 -8.60 -6.24
N ALA A 142 -5.55 -9.87 -6.23
CA ALA A 142 -4.77 -10.90 -6.90
C ALA A 142 -5.68 -11.96 -7.47
N ASN A 143 -5.56 -12.23 -8.77
CA ASN A 143 -6.22 -13.38 -9.36
C ASN A 143 -5.51 -14.69 -8.96
N ASP A 144 -6.17 -15.84 -9.20
CA ASP A 144 -5.63 -17.14 -8.79
C ASP A 144 -4.28 -17.50 -9.46
N SER A 145 -3.97 -16.87 -10.60
CA SER A 145 -2.72 -17.07 -11.35
C SER A 145 -1.57 -16.21 -10.82
N SER A 146 -1.85 -15.12 -10.09
CA SER A 146 -0.80 -14.22 -9.56
C SER A 146 -0.16 -14.78 -8.31
N THR A 147 1.05 -15.33 -8.45
CA THR A 147 1.88 -15.73 -7.31
C THR A 147 2.36 -14.51 -6.53
N LYS A 148 2.78 -13.43 -7.21
CA LYS A 148 3.29 -12.21 -6.59
C LYS A 148 2.24 -11.48 -5.75
N GLY A 149 1.02 -11.34 -6.28
CA GLY A 149 -0.10 -10.74 -5.55
C GLY A 149 -0.47 -11.56 -4.31
N ARG A 150 -0.56 -12.89 -4.43
CA ARG A 150 -0.86 -13.78 -3.29
C ARG A 150 0.25 -13.80 -2.24
N ASP A 151 1.52 -13.78 -2.66
CA ASP A 151 2.67 -13.66 -1.75
C ASP A 151 2.63 -12.34 -0.99
N ALA A 152 2.17 -11.25 -1.62
CA ALA A 152 1.98 -9.97 -0.95
C ALA A 152 0.83 -10.03 0.07
N GLN A 153 -0.30 -10.64 -0.29
CA GLN A 153 -1.43 -10.86 0.62
C GLN A 153 -1.02 -11.68 1.85
N GLN A 154 -0.25 -12.75 1.66
CA GLN A 154 0.31 -13.56 2.74
C GLN A 154 1.28 -12.75 3.61
N GLN A 155 2.22 -12.02 3.01
CA GLN A 155 3.17 -11.22 3.78
C GLN A 155 2.50 -10.12 4.58
N LEU A 156 1.48 -9.47 4.01
CA LEU A 156 0.66 -8.51 4.75
C LEU A 156 -0.07 -9.22 5.89
N TRP A 157 -0.58 -10.44 5.71
CA TRP A 157 -1.20 -11.19 6.81
C TRP A 157 -0.21 -11.51 7.94
N ASP A 158 0.92 -12.14 7.62
CA ASP A 158 1.85 -12.71 8.60
C ASP A 158 2.76 -11.69 9.27
N ARG A 159 3.05 -10.57 8.60
CA ARG A 159 4.07 -9.63 9.04
C ARG A 159 3.44 -8.35 9.56
N GLU A 160 4.06 -7.81 10.60
CA GLU A 160 3.84 -6.44 11.01
C GLU A 160 4.63 -5.49 10.12
N LEU A 161 3.99 -4.37 9.77
CA LEU A 161 4.65 -3.27 9.08
C LEU A 161 5.36 -2.39 10.13
N PRO A 162 6.70 -2.25 10.09
CA PRO A 162 7.43 -1.53 11.12
C PRO A 162 6.95 -0.09 11.30
N GLY A 163 6.68 0.31 12.53
CA GLY A 163 6.17 1.64 12.86
C GLY A 163 4.65 1.79 12.77
N TYR A 164 3.93 0.71 12.44
CA TYR A 164 2.48 0.71 12.32
C TYR A 164 1.85 -0.40 13.15
N LYS A 165 0.64 -0.12 13.65
CA LYS A 165 -0.25 -1.09 14.27
C LYS A 165 -1.40 -1.35 13.31
N ARG A 166 -1.61 -2.63 12.95
CA ARG A 166 -2.79 -3.06 12.22
C ARG A 166 -4.04 -2.88 13.10
N THR A 167 -5.04 -2.19 12.57
CA THR A 167 -6.32 -1.97 13.24
C THR A 167 -7.42 -2.86 12.69
N ASN A 168 -7.34 -3.23 11.40
CA ASN A 168 -8.28 -4.13 10.75
C ASN A 168 -7.60 -4.79 9.56
N VAL A 169 -7.96 -6.04 9.26
CA VAL A 169 -7.58 -6.70 8.02
C VAL A 169 -8.76 -7.57 7.58
N GLN A 170 -9.10 -7.49 6.30
CA GLN A 170 -10.22 -8.23 5.73
C GLN A 170 -9.82 -8.87 4.41
N PHE A 171 -10.30 -10.09 4.21
CA PHE A 171 -10.19 -10.82 2.96
C PHE A 171 -11.58 -11.01 2.38
N VAL A 172 -11.72 -10.73 1.09
CA VAL A 172 -12.93 -11.03 0.33
C VAL A 172 -12.51 -11.90 -0.85
N ARG A 173 -13.02 -13.13 -0.87
CA ARG A 173 -12.87 -14.02 -2.02
C ARG A 173 -13.98 -13.70 -3.01
N LEU A 174 -13.58 -13.22 -4.18
CA LEU A 174 -14.42 -13.17 -5.37
C LEU A 174 -14.17 -14.48 -6.17
N GLU A 175 -14.92 -14.68 -7.25
CA GLU A 175 -14.83 -15.93 -8.04
C GLU A 175 -13.41 -16.15 -8.58
N VAL A 176 -12.84 -15.11 -9.20
CA VAL A 176 -11.55 -15.17 -9.91
C VAL A 176 -10.39 -14.53 -9.16
N CYS A 177 -10.65 -13.81 -8.06
CA CYS A 177 -9.62 -13.11 -7.32
C CYS A 177 -9.87 -13.08 -5.81
N LEU A 178 -8.78 -12.96 -5.06
CA LEU A 178 -8.78 -12.66 -3.64
C LEU A 178 -8.45 -11.19 -3.48
N VAL A 179 -9.21 -10.50 -2.63
CA VAL A 179 -8.97 -9.10 -2.25
C VAL A 179 -8.57 -9.07 -0.79
N CYS A 180 -7.38 -8.56 -0.49
CA CYS A 180 -6.95 -8.21 0.85
C CYS A 180 -7.12 -6.70 1.06
N CYS A 181 -7.63 -6.28 2.22
CA CYS A 181 -7.66 -4.89 2.63
C CYS A 181 -7.11 -4.79 4.05
N ASP A 182 -5.98 -4.10 4.21
CA ASP A 182 -5.24 -3.94 5.48
C ASP A 182 -5.29 -2.48 5.92
N PHE A 183 -5.71 -2.25 7.15
CA PHE A 183 -5.87 -0.93 7.75
C PHE A 183 -4.86 -0.79 8.88
N LEU A 184 -4.01 0.23 8.81
CA LEU A 184 -2.95 0.46 9.78
C LEU A 184 -2.94 1.90 10.26
N THR A 185 -2.58 2.07 11.52
CA THR A 185 -2.33 3.38 12.14
C THR A 185 -0.90 3.43 12.61
N ARG A 186 -0.22 4.55 12.42
CA ARG A 186 1.14 4.76 12.94
C ARG A 186 1.16 4.43 14.43
N ALA A 187 2.05 3.54 14.82
CA ALA A 187 2.24 3.21 16.23
C ALA A 187 2.76 4.49 16.91
N GLY A 188 2.10 4.89 18.01
CA GLY A 188 2.54 6.07 18.75
C GLY A 188 4.00 5.92 19.14
N VAL A 189 4.82 6.96 18.89
CA VAL A 189 6.14 7.03 19.49
C VAL A 189 5.92 7.05 20.99
N LEU A 190 6.30 5.98 21.68
CA LEU A 190 6.47 6.04 23.13
C LEU A 190 7.47 7.17 23.39
N LYS A 191 6.98 8.35 23.81
CA LYS A 191 7.81 9.21 24.65
C LYS A 191 8.13 8.35 25.86
N SER A 192 9.40 7.98 26.02
CA SER A 192 9.92 7.26 27.17
C SER A 192 9.27 7.80 28.44
N SER A 193 8.34 7.03 29.01
CA SER A 193 7.76 7.29 30.31
C SER A 193 7.39 5.94 30.92
N TYR A 194 8.26 5.56 31.87
CA TYR A 194 8.11 4.59 32.95
C TYR A 194 7.35 3.28 32.70
N VAL A 195 8.11 2.19 32.83
CA VAL A 195 7.65 0.81 32.98
C VAL A 195 6.62 0.69 34.10
N VAL A 196 5.46 0.10 33.82
CA VAL A 196 4.63 -0.60 34.82
C VAL A 196 4.11 -1.90 34.19
N ASP A 197 4.24 -2.97 34.97
CA ASP A 197 4.16 -4.37 34.58
C ASP A 197 2.82 -4.91 34.02
N ASN A 198 2.99 -5.87 33.12
CA ASN A 198 2.20 -7.06 32.74
C ASN A 198 0.69 -7.17 33.10
N VAL A 199 -0.12 -7.39 32.06
CA VAL A 199 -1.36 -8.20 32.10
C VAL A 199 -1.40 -9.10 30.86
N PRO A 200 -1.72 -10.42 30.97
CA PRO A 200 -1.68 -11.33 29.83
C PRO A 200 -2.84 -11.11 28.86
N ALA A 201 -2.54 -11.12 27.56
CA ALA A 201 -3.54 -11.01 26.49
C ALA A 201 -4.30 -12.33 26.30
N ALA A 202 -5.63 -12.27 26.34
CA ALA A 202 -6.51 -13.35 25.90
C ALA A 202 -6.54 -13.42 24.36
N VAL A 203 -6.20 -14.60 23.82
CA VAL A 203 -6.23 -14.91 22.39
C VAL A 203 -7.68 -15.09 21.94
N SER A 204 -8.10 -14.38 20.89
CA SER A 204 -9.46 -14.44 20.34
C SER A 204 -9.49 -15.36 19.10
N GLU A 205 -10.30 -16.41 19.14
CA GLU A 205 -10.51 -17.50 18.16
C GLU A 205 -11.04 -17.09 16.75
N LYS A 206 -10.84 -15.86 16.28
CA LYS A 206 -11.29 -15.42 14.94
C LYS A 206 -10.22 -15.48 13.84
N GLN A 207 -9.01 -15.92 14.15
CA GLN A 207 -7.88 -16.00 13.19
C GLN A 207 -7.87 -17.27 12.33
N ASP A 208 -8.58 -18.33 12.73
CA ASP A 208 -8.41 -19.67 12.14
C ASP A 208 -9.14 -19.86 10.79
N ALA A 209 -10.23 -19.12 10.53
CA ALA A 209 -10.96 -19.23 9.25
C ALA A 209 -10.21 -18.59 8.06
N ALA A 210 -9.49 -17.49 8.29
CA ALA A 210 -8.70 -16.82 7.25
C ALA A 210 -7.39 -17.56 6.95
N ALA A 211 -6.72 -18.09 7.98
CA ALA A 211 -5.53 -18.92 7.81
C ALA A 211 -5.81 -20.14 6.93
N ARG A 212 -6.98 -20.77 7.04
CA ARG A 212 -7.41 -21.93 6.23
C ARG A 212 -7.72 -21.61 4.76
N LEU A 213 -8.10 -20.36 4.44
CA LEU A 213 -8.25 -19.91 3.04
C LEU A 213 -6.89 -19.75 2.36
N ILE A 214 -5.86 -19.42 3.14
CA ILE A 214 -4.52 -19.13 2.66
C ILE A 214 -3.64 -20.40 2.61
N THR A 215 -3.70 -21.27 3.63
CA THR A 215 -2.90 -22.52 3.72
C THR A 215 -3.36 -23.65 2.79
N LYS A 216 -4.48 -23.51 2.08
CA LYS A 216 -4.95 -24.57 1.16
C LYS A 216 -4.06 -24.74 -0.10
N TYR A 217 -3.04 -23.89 -0.27
CA TYR A 217 -2.14 -23.88 -1.42
C TYR A 217 -0.67 -23.73 -0.98
N GLU A 218 -0.21 -24.59 -0.06
CA GLU A 218 1.21 -24.64 0.30
C GLU A 218 2.06 -25.18 -0.85
N GLY A 219 2.91 -24.30 -1.40
CA GLY A 219 3.90 -24.61 -2.41
C GLY A 219 4.58 -23.38 -2.99
N VAL A 220 4.88 -22.33 -2.20
CA VAL A 220 5.62 -21.15 -2.70
C VAL A 220 6.68 -20.69 -1.70
N SER A 221 7.91 -20.57 -2.20
CA SER A 221 9.09 -20.09 -1.49
C SER A 221 8.95 -18.61 -1.14
N ALA A 222 8.93 -18.28 0.15
CA ALA A 222 8.91 -16.91 0.64
C ALA A 222 10.14 -16.11 0.13
N CYS A 223 9.91 -14.95 -0.50
CA CYS A 223 10.99 -14.02 -0.83
C CYS A 223 11.64 -13.49 0.47
N HIS A 224 12.91 -13.83 0.67
CA HIS A 224 13.76 -13.28 1.74
C HIS A 224 14.17 -11.84 1.38
#